data_AF-A0AAN3SKU2-F1
#
_entry.id   AF-A0AAN3SKU2-F1
#
_cell.length_a   1.000
_cell.length_b   1.000
_cell.length_c   1.000
_cell.angle_alpha   90.00
_cell.angle_beta   90.00
_cell.angle_gamma   90.00
#
_symmetry.space_group_name_H-M   'P 1'
#
loop_
_entity.id
_entity.type
_entity.pdbx_description
1 polymer ?
#
loop_
_entity_poly.entity_id
_entity_poly.type
_entity_poly.pdbx_seq_one_letter_code
_entity_poly.pdbx_strand_id
1 'polypeptide(L)' 'MTPAVSAKLLELTNDLNNEVKLSAIYALGESASATPAHVNRLLALSSDLNHNVKVAAIKALGRITRPKQA' A
#
# COMPACT_ATOMS: atom_id res chain seq x y z
N MET A 1 -9.26 -9.57 0.56
CA MET A 1 -9.76 -8.18 0.72
C MET A 1 -10.97 -8.00 -0.19
N THR A 2 -12.08 -7.44 0.30
CA THR A 2 -13.25 -7.15 -0.55
C THR A 2 -12.99 -5.92 -1.43
N PRO A 3 -13.71 -5.73 -2.56
CA PRO A 3 -13.54 -4.56 -3.42
C PRO A 3 -13.76 -3.23 -2.68
N ALA A 4 -14.77 -3.16 -1.80
CA ALA A 4 -15.05 -1.96 -1.03
C ALA A 4 -13.91 -1.59 -0.06
N VAL A 5 -13.32 -2.58 0.62
CA VAL A 5 -12.16 -2.36 1.51
C VAL A 5 -10.94 -1.94 0.70
N SER A 6 -10.69 -2.58 -0.46
CA SER A 6 -9.60 -2.20 -1.37
C SER A 6 -9.73 -0.75 -1.83
N ALA A 7 -10.91 -0.35 -2.30
CA ALA A 7 -11.18 1.02 -2.71
C ALA A 7 -10.96 2.02 -1.57
N LYS A 8 -11.46 1.72 -0.36
CA LYS A 8 -11.29 2.62 0.79
C LYS A 8 -9.82 2.76 1.20
N LEU A 9 -9.06 1.67 1.23
CA LEU A 9 -7.63 1.74 1.57
C LEU A 9 -6.86 2.52 0.51
N LEU A 10 -7.16 2.35 -0.78
CA LEU A 10 -6.55 3.15 -1.86
C LEU A 10 -6.84 4.65 -1.68
N GLU A 11 -8.07 5.02 -1.35
CA GLU A 11 -8.46 6.40 -1.04
C GLU A 11 -7.63 6.95 0.14
N LEU A 12 -7.55 6.21 1.25
CA LEU A 12 -6.83 6.61 2.46
C LEU A 12 -5.31 6.76 2.26
N THR A 13 -4.73 6.19 1.21
CA THR A 13 -3.32 6.49 0.87
C THR A 13 -3.10 7.94 0.37
N ASN A 14 -4.16 8.72 0.14
CA ASN A 14 -4.09 10.15 -0.17
C ASN A 14 -4.41 11.05 1.03
N ASP A 15 -4.64 10.47 2.21
CA ASP A 15 -4.99 11.26 3.39
C ASP A 15 -3.89 12.28 3.73
N LEU A 16 -4.30 13.45 4.23
CA LEU A 16 -3.38 14.50 4.65
C LEU A 16 -2.64 14.14 5.94
N ASN A 17 -3.26 13.31 6.79
CA ASN A 17 -2.62 12.74 7.96
C ASN A 17 -1.73 11.56 7.55
N ASN A 18 -0.42 11.71 7.80
CA ASN A 18 0.56 10.68 7.47
C ASN A 18 0.32 9.36 8.22
N GLU A 19 -0.24 9.36 9.43
CA GLU A 19 -0.53 8.13 10.16
C GLU A 19 -1.62 7.30 9.47
N VAL A 20 -2.67 7.98 8.97
CA VAL A 20 -3.75 7.35 8.20
C VAL A 20 -3.19 6.80 6.88
N LYS A 21 -2.40 7.62 6.18
CA LYS A 21 -1.74 7.23 4.94
C LYS A 21 -0.84 6.00 5.13
N LEU A 22 0.01 5.99 6.16
CA LEU A 22 0.91 4.88 6.47
C LEU A 22 0.15 3.61 6.82
N SER A 23 -0.91 3.73 7.64
CA SER A 23 -1.77 2.61 8.01
C SER A 23 -2.42 1.97 6.79
N ALA A 24 -2.90 2.79 5.85
CA ALA A 24 -3.46 2.30 4.60
C ALA A 24 -2.43 1.56 3.74
N ILE A 25 -1.21 2.11 3.61
CA ILE A 25 -0.12 1.48 2.86
C ILE A 25 0.25 0.12 3.47
N TYR A 26 0.35 0.03 4.80
CA TYR A 26 0.65 -1.23 5.46
C TYR A 26 -0.46 -2.27 5.27
N ALA A 27 -1.73 -1.88 5.43
CA ALA A 27 -2.87 -2.77 5.21
C ALA A 27 -2.94 -3.29 3.76
N LEU A 28 -2.62 -2.43 2.78
CA LEU A 28 -2.48 -2.87 1.38
C LEU A 28 -1.36 -3.91 1.23
N GLY A 29 -0.22 -3.68 1.90
CA GLY A 29 0.91 -4.60 1.96
C GLY A 29 0.57 -5.99 2.52
N GLU A 30 -0.31 -6.06 3.52
CA GLU A 30 -0.70 -7.29 4.21
C GLU A 30 -1.85 -8.03 3.51
N SER A 31 -2.52 -7.40 2.54
CA SER A 31 -3.68 -7.95 1.84
C SER A 31 -3.40 -9.21 1.02
N ALA A 32 -2.12 -9.59 0.86
CA ALA A 32 -1.62 -10.69 0.02
C ALA A 32 -2.14 -10.65 -1.44
N SER A 33 -2.65 -9.50 -1.89
CA SER A 33 -3.30 -9.32 -3.18
C SER A 33 -2.59 -8.21 -3.96
N ALA A 34 -1.73 -8.62 -4.88
CA ALA A 34 -1.05 -7.73 -5.81
C ALA A 34 -1.96 -7.37 -7.00
N THR A 35 -3.08 -6.71 -6.73
CA THR A 35 -3.89 -6.14 -7.83
C THR A 35 -3.08 -5.05 -8.54
N PRO A 36 -3.29 -4.83 -9.86
CA PRO A 36 -2.62 -3.77 -10.59
C PRO A 36 -2.81 -2.39 -9.93
N ALA A 37 -3.98 -2.12 -9.38
CA ALA A 37 -4.27 -0.87 -8.67
C ALA A 37 -3.42 -0.70 -7.41
N HIS A 38 -3.26 -1.75 -6.59
CA HIS A 38 -2.40 -1.71 -5.41
C HIS A 38 -0.94 -1.51 -5.81
N VAL A 39 -0.45 -2.28 -6.78
CA VAL A 39 0.95 -2.21 -7.24
C VAL A 39 1.27 -0.81 -7.78
N ASN A 40 0.44 -0.28 -8.68
CA ASN A 40 0.67 1.04 -9.27
C ASN A 40 0.64 2.15 -8.21
N ARG A 41 -0.28 2.07 -7.24
CA ARG A 41 -0.36 3.05 -6.16
C ARG A 41 0.87 3.01 -5.26
N LEU A 42 1.32 1.81 -4.87
CA LEU A 42 2.50 1.66 -4.03
C LEU A 42 3.79 2.04 -4.77
N LEU A 43 3.89 1.78 -6.09
CA LEU A 43 4.99 2.27 -6.91
C LEU A 43 5.05 3.80 -6.92
N ALA A 44 3.91 4.48 -7.10
CA ALA A 44 3.87 5.95 -7.03
C ALA A 44 4.35 6.47 -5.66
N LEU A 45 3.92 5.83 -4.57
CA LEU A 45 4.30 6.22 -3.20
C LEU A 45 5.77 5.88 -2.86
N SER A 46 6.43 5.02 -3.62
CA SER A 46 7.88 4.77 -3.47
C SER A 46 8.74 5.98 -3.88
N SER A 47 8.14 6.99 -4.51
CA SER A 47 8.77 8.28 -4.85
C SER A 47 8.26 9.45 -4.00
N ASP A 48 7.48 9.19 -2.94
CA ASP A 48 6.92 10.25 -2.08
C ASP A 48 8.03 11.07 -1.39
N LEU A 49 7.76 12.35 -1.13
CA LEU A 49 8.68 13.26 -0.44
C LEU A 49 8.83 12.90 1.05
N ASN A 50 7.79 12.33 1.65
CA ASN A 50 7.83 11.87 3.02
C ASN A 50 8.58 10.53 3.12
N HIS A 51 9.67 10.52 3.87
CA HIS A 51 10.52 9.34 4.05
C HIS A 51 9.76 8.11 4.59
N ASN A 52 8.85 8.30 5.55
CA ASN A 52 8.10 7.19 6.14
C ASN A 52 7.14 6.59 5.11
N VAL A 53 6.49 7.42 4.30
CA VAL A 53 5.57 6.98 3.23
C VAL A 53 6.33 6.17 2.19
N LYS A 54 7.48 6.68 1.76
CA LYS A 54 8.40 5.99 0.84
C LYS A 54 8.80 4.60 1.35
N VAL A 55 9.27 4.53 2.59
CA VAL A 55 9.68 3.26 3.21
C VAL A 55 8.51 2.29 3.37
N ALA A 56 7.34 2.78 3.78
CA ALA A 56 6.15 1.96 3.91
C ALA A 56 5.72 1.37 2.57
N ALA A 57 5.76 2.16 1.50
CA ALA A 57 5.39 1.72 0.15
C ALA A 57 6.34 0.63 -0.38
N ILE A 58 7.65 0.80 -0.20
CA ILE A 58 8.65 -0.20 -0.59
C ILE A 58 8.45 -1.51 0.21
N LYS A 59 8.21 -1.42 1.52
CA LYS A 59 7.90 -2.60 2.35
C LYS A 59 6.63 -3.30 1.90
N ALA A 60 5.57 -2.54 1.59
CA ALA A 60 4.29 -3.08 1.13
C ALA A 60 4.43 -3.78 -0.24
N LEU A 61 5.14 -3.18 -1.20
CA LEU A 61 5.48 -3.82 -2.48
C LEU A 61 6.16 -5.16 -2.26
N GLY A 62 7.19 -5.19 -1.42
CA GLY A 62 7.91 -6.42 -1.10
C GLY A 62 7.08 -7.45 -0.33
N ARG A 63 5.92 -7.10 0.25
CA ARG A 63 4.99 -8.06 0.88
C ARG A 63 4.00 -8.62 -0.13
N ILE A 64 3.40 -7.77 -0.95
CA ILE A 64 2.38 -8.21 -1.92
C ILE A 64 2.96 -9.01 -3.08
N THR A 65 4.23 -8.82 -3.44
CA THR A 65 4.90 -9.55 -4.52
C THR A 65 5.65 -10.79 -4.04
N ARG A 66 5.75 -11.02 -2.73
CA ARG A 66 6.34 -12.27 -2.24
C ARG A 66 5.45 -13.43 -2.66
N PRO A 67 6.01 -14.49 -3.26
CA PRO A 67 5.26 -15.71 -3.48
C PRO A 67 4.78 -16.22 -2.12
N LYS A 68 3.50 -16.61 -2.04
CA LYS A 68 3.04 -17.41 -0.89
C LYS A 68 3.89 -18.67 -0.88
N GLN A 69 4.67 -18.85 0.18
CA GLN A 69 5.36 -20.12 0.42
C GLN A 69 4.28 -21.22 0.43
N ALA A 70 4.49 -22.24 -0.40
CA ALA A 70 3.61 -23.40 -0.52
C ALA A 70 3.67 -24.26 0.74
#